data_AF-A0A931XLV8-F1
#
_entry.id   AF-A0A931XLV8-F1
#
_cell.length_a   1.000
_cell.length_b   1.000
_cell.length_c   1.000
_cell.angle_alpha   90.00
_cell.angle_beta   90.00
_cell.angle_gamma   90.00
#
_symmetry.space_group_name_H-M   'P 1'
#
loop_
_entity.id
_entity.type
_entity.pdbx_description
1 polymer ?
#
loop_
_entity_poly.entity_id
_entity_poly.type
_entity_poly.pdbx_seq_one_letter_code
_entity_poly.pdbx_strand_id
1 'polypeptide(L)'
;MKRNLLLLGAVLISIILVVNSTKKIMMFRSTSQKIDDLEARLERLREENRQLKEELEYKKTDQFAEGEIRNKLGLVKEGEAVVIVPKADERETTNEESQGPKQSNWQKWWDMFFGS
;
A
#
# COMPACT_ATOMS: atom_id res chain seq x y z
N MET A 1 73.13 -0.12 24.81
CA MET A 1 71.99 0.65 25.36
C MET A 1 71.32 1.55 24.33
N LYS A 2 72.03 2.45 23.62
CA LYS A 2 71.46 3.37 22.62
C LYS A 2 70.67 2.68 21.48
N ARG A 3 71.18 1.58 20.93
CA ARG A 3 70.50 0.79 19.88
C ARG A 3 69.16 0.20 20.32
N ASN A 4 69.09 -0.31 21.55
CA ASN A 4 67.86 -0.89 22.09
C ASN A 4 66.83 0.21 22.39
N LEU A 5 67.28 1.41 22.77
CA LEU A 5 66.41 2.57 22.99
C LEU A 5 65.81 3.10 21.67
N LEU A 6 66.60 3.12 20.59
CA LEU A 6 66.12 3.46 19.25
C LEU A 6 65.09 2.45 18.73
N LEU A 7 65.33 1.15 18.95
CA LEU A 7 64.37 0.10 18.60
C LEU A 7 63.06 0.24 19.39
N LEU A 8 63.13 0.54 20.70
CA LEU A 8 61.96 0.77 21.53
C LEU A 8 61.14 1.99 21.07
N GLY A 9 61.81 3.08 20.69
CA GLY A 9 61.16 4.26 20.11
C GLY A 9 60.48 3.97 18.77
N ALA A 10 61.14 3.21 17.89
CA ALA A 10 60.59 2.81 16.61
C ALA A 10 59.35 1.90 16.77
N VAL A 11 59.37 0.98 17.73
CA VAL A 11 58.21 0.12 18.06
C VAL A 11 57.05 0.96 18.59
N LEU A 12 57.31 1.93 19.47
CA LEU A 12 56.28 2.85 19.98
C LEU A 12 55.62 3.66 18.85
N ILE A 13 56.42 4.21 17.94
CA ILE A 13 55.93 4.96 16.78
C ILE A 13 55.10 4.05 15.86
N SER A 14 55.56 2.82 15.62
CA SER A 14 54.84 1.82 14.84
C SER A 14 53.48 1.49 15.44
N ILE A 15 53.40 1.28 16.75
CA ILE A 15 52.14 1.01 17.46
C ILE A 15 51.16 2.19 17.31
N ILE A 16 51.65 3.43 17.47
CA ILE A 16 50.83 4.64 17.30
C ILE A 16 50.27 4.75 15.88
N LEU A 17 51.08 4.46 14.87
CA LEU A 17 50.68 4.47 13.46
C LEU A 17 49.61 3.40 13.17
N VAL A 18 49.78 2.19 13.69
CA VAL A 18 48.82 1.09 13.52
C VAL A 18 47.48 1.43 14.16
N VAL A 19 47.48 1.96 15.38
CA VAL A 19 46.23 2.32 16.09
C VAL A 19 45.50 3.45 15.36
N ASN A 20 46.20 4.49 14.92
CA ASN A 20 45.60 5.60 14.19
C ASN A 20 45.04 5.17 12.82
N SER A 21 45.77 4.33 12.10
CA SER A 21 45.34 3.82 10.79
C SER A 21 44.11 2.94 10.90
N THR A 22 44.07 2.08 11.92
CA THR A 22 42.93 1.17 12.17
C THR A 22 41.66 1.96 12.49
N LYS A 23 41.74 3.02 13.32
CA LYS A 23 40.59 3.89 13.61
C LYS A 23 40.06 4.59 12.35
N LYS A 24 40.96 5.10 11.49
CA LYS A 24 40.58 5.75 10.22
C LYS A 24 39.89 4.77 9.27
N ILE A 25 40.40 3.54 9.15
CA ILE A 25 39.80 2.51 8.27
C ILE A 25 38.39 2.14 8.73
N MET A 26 38.17 1.98 10.04
CA MET A 26 36.84 1.65 10.58
C MET A 26 35.86 2.80 10.39
N MET A 27 36.30 4.03 10.63
CA MET A 27 35.48 5.23 10.44
C MET A 27 35.07 5.40 8.98
N PHE A 28 36.00 5.21 8.03
CA PHE A 28 35.72 5.30 6.60
C PHE A 28 34.65 4.29 6.15
N ARG A 29 34.74 3.03 6.59
CA ARG A 29 33.72 2.01 6.27
C ARG A 29 32.33 2.37 6.81
N SER A 30 32.27 2.91 8.03
CA SER A 30 31.00 3.34 8.63
C SER A 30 30.38 4.55 7.92
N THR A 31 31.21 5.44 7.36
CA THR A 31 30.76 6.61 6.62
C THR A 31 30.20 6.21 5.25
N SER A 32 30.88 5.31 4.52
CA SER A 32 30.37 4.82 3.23
C SER A 32 29.02 4.12 3.38
N GLN A 33 28.86 3.24 4.38
CA GLN A 33 27.58 2.57 4.63
C GLN A 33 26.44 3.54 4.95
N LYS A 34 26.73 4.64 5.66
CA LYS A 34 25.74 5.68 5.93
C LYS A 34 25.34 6.44 4.66
N ILE A 35 26.29 6.68 3.75
CA ILE A 35 26.01 7.34 2.47
C ILE A 35 25.07 6.46 1.63
N ASP A 36 25.38 5.17 1.51
CA ASP A 36 24.56 4.22 0.74
C ASP A 36 23.13 4.10 1.32
N ASP A 37 23.00 4.04 2.65
CA ASP A 37 21.68 3.99 3.31
C ASP A 37 20.89 5.29 3.12
N LEU A 38 21.56 6.44 3.25
CA LEU A 38 20.95 7.75 3.02
C LEU A 38 20.48 7.90 1.57
N GLU A 39 21.28 7.47 0.60
CA GLU A 39 20.95 7.52 -0.82
C GLU A 39 19.77 6.61 -1.13
N ALA A 40 19.78 5.36 -0.66
CA ALA A 40 18.66 4.42 -0.81
C ALA A 40 17.37 4.95 -0.16
N ARG A 41 17.47 5.58 1.02
CA ARG A 41 16.32 6.19 1.69
C ARG A 41 15.79 7.38 0.89
N LEU A 42 16.68 8.18 0.31
CA LEU A 42 16.31 9.35 -0.48
C LEU A 42 15.58 8.91 -1.77
N GLU A 43 16.06 7.88 -2.46
CA GLU A 43 15.37 7.31 -3.61
C GLU A 43 13.96 6.80 -3.27
N ARG A 44 13.81 6.05 -2.16
CA ARG A 44 12.49 5.59 -1.69
C ARG A 44 11.54 6.76 -1.42
N LEU A 45 12.00 7.79 -0.72
CA LEU A 45 11.18 8.97 -0.43
C LEU A 45 10.80 9.74 -1.70
N ARG A 46 11.68 9.78 -2.71
CA ARG A 46 11.35 10.40 -4.02
C ARG A 46 10.28 9.61 -4.75
N GLU A 47 10.38 8.29 -4.76
CA GLU A 47 9.37 7.42 -5.34
C GLU A 47 8.02 7.60 -4.66
N GLU A 48 7.99 7.52 -3.33
CA GLU A 48 6.78 7.71 -2.54
C GLU A 48 6.16 9.09 -2.80
N ASN A 49 6.98 10.15 -2.86
CA ASN A 49 6.49 11.48 -3.18
C ASN A 49 5.88 11.59 -4.58
N ARG A 50 6.47 10.90 -5.57
CA ARG A 50 5.92 10.85 -6.93
C ARG A 50 4.57 10.12 -6.94
N GLN A 51 4.48 8.95 -6.33
CA GLN A 51 3.23 8.18 -6.25
C GLN A 51 2.12 8.96 -5.56
N LEU A 52 2.43 9.59 -4.42
CA LEU A 52 1.47 10.43 -3.69
C LEU A 52 1.00 11.63 -4.51
N LYS A 53 1.87 12.23 -5.33
CA LYS A 53 1.48 13.30 -6.25
C LYS A 53 0.57 12.81 -7.35
N GLU A 54 0.88 11.66 -7.95
CA GLU A 54 0.04 11.05 -8.98
C GLU A 54 -1.35 10.70 -8.42
N GLU A 55 -1.40 10.12 -7.22
CA GLU A 55 -2.65 9.83 -6.52
C GLU A 55 -3.43 11.11 -6.20
N LEU A 56 -2.75 12.16 -5.74
CA LEU A 56 -3.37 13.46 -5.49
C LEU A 56 -3.99 14.05 -6.75
N GLU A 57 -3.28 14.03 -7.87
CA GLU A 57 -3.80 14.53 -9.15
C GLU A 57 -4.99 13.70 -9.61
N TYR A 58 -4.93 12.37 -9.49
CA TYR A 58 -6.08 11.50 -9.78
C TYR A 58 -7.30 11.83 -8.92
N LYS A 59 -7.13 12.03 -7.60
CA LYS A 59 -8.24 12.37 -6.70
C LYS A 59 -8.87 13.74 -6.96
N LYS A 60 -8.14 14.65 -7.62
CA LYS A 60 -8.70 15.95 -8.05
C LYS A 60 -9.56 15.85 -9.31
N THR A 61 -9.50 14.73 -10.03
CA THR A 61 -10.26 14.58 -11.27
C THR A 61 -11.75 14.41 -11.01
N ASP A 62 -12.57 14.89 -11.95
CA ASP A 62 -14.03 14.70 -11.92
C ASP A 62 -14.43 13.22 -11.95
N GLN A 63 -13.60 12.38 -12.59
CA GLN A 63 -13.81 10.93 -12.63
C GLN A 63 -13.75 10.31 -11.24
N PHE A 64 -12.80 10.74 -10.40
CA PHE A 64 -12.73 10.29 -9.02
C PHE A 64 -13.93 10.79 -8.22
N ALA A 65 -14.31 12.06 -8.37
CA ALA A 65 -15.48 12.62 -7.70
C ALA A 65 -16.78 11.88 -8.07
N GLU A 66 -16.99 11.59 -9.35
CA GLU A 66 -18.14 10.84 -9.84
C GLU A 66 -18.13 9.39 -9.37
N GLY A 67 -16.97 8.74 -9.35
CA GLY A 67 -16.79 7.42 -8.76
C GLY A 67 -17.15 7.39 -7.28
N GLU A 68 -16.68 8.36 -6.50
CA GLU A 68 -17.00 8.49 -5.08
C GLU A 68 -18.49 8.76 -4.85
N ILE A 69 -19.12 9.62 -5.67
CA ILE A 69 -20.57 9.88 -5.62
C ILE A 69 -21.35 8.59 -5.91
N ARG A 70 -20.99 7.86 -6.97
CA ARG A 70 -21.66 6.60 -7.34
C ARG A 70 -21.47 5.52 -6.28
N ASN A 71 -20.27 5.39 -5.73
CA ASN A 71 -19.93 4.35 -4.76
C ASN A 71 -20.43 4.63 -3.34
N LYS A 72 -20.36 5.89 -2.88
CA LYS A 72 -20.75 6.27 -1.51
C LYS A 72 -22.19 6.70 -1.39
N LEU A 73 -22.70 7.42 -2.38
CA LEU A 73 -24.04 8.01 -2.32
C LEU A 73 -25.04 7.26 -3.20
N GLY A 74 -24.58 6.36 -4.08
CA GLY A 74 -25.45 5.65 -5.02
C GLY A 74 -26.14 6.58 -6.02
N LEU A 75 -25.68 7.82 -6.14
CA LEU A 75 -26.27 8.83 -7.02
C LEU A 75 -25.69 8.68 -8.43
N VAL A 76 -26.54 8.93 -9.42
CA VAL A 76 -26.22 8.92 -10.84
C VAL A 76 -26.66 10.22 -11.49
N LYS A 77 -26.04 10.61 -12.60
CA LYS A 77 -26.40 11.85 -13.30
C LYS A 77 -27.78 11.72 -13.96
N GLU A 78 -28.43 12.86 -14.20
CA GLU A 78 -29.69 12.90 -14.93
C GLU A 78 -29.52 12.29 -16.34
N GLY A 79 -30.31 11.25 -16.64
CA GLY A 79 -30.24 10.50 -17.90
C GLY A 79 -29.44 9.19 -17.85
N GLU A 80 -28.82 8.84 -16.73
CA GLU A 80 -28.17 7.52 -16.54
C GLU A 80 -29.14 6.47 -15.98
N ALA A 81 -29.08 5.24 -16.49
CA ALA A 81 -29.89 4.11 -16.01
C ALA A 81 -29.06 3.16 -15.12
N VAL A 82 -29.53 2.89 -13.90
CA VAL A 82 -28.90 1.93 -12.98
C VAL A 82 -29.32 0.51 -13.36
N VAL A 83 -28.36 -0.34 -13.74
CA VAL A 83 -28.61 -1.76 -14.01
C VAL A 83 -28.14 -2.59 -12.83
N ILE A 84 -29.08 -3.23 -12.14
CA ILE A 84 -28.79 -4.19 -11.08
C ILE A 84 -28.70 -5.57 -11.72
N VAL A 85 -27.50 -6.13 -11.82
CA VAL A 85 -27.30 -7.51 -12.29
C VAL A 85 -27.46 -8.43 -11.09
N PRO A 86 -28.51 -9.28 -11.03
CA PRO A 86 -28.59 -10.29 -10.00
C PRO A 86 -27.37 -11.20 -10.13
N LYS A 87 -26.65 -11.44 -9.02
CA LYS A 87 -25.58 -12.43 -9.01
C LYS A 87 -26.20 -13.75 -9.43
N ALA A 88 -25.71 -14.30 -10.53
CA ALA A 88 -26.07 -15.62 -10.99
C ALA A 88 -25.41 -16.64 -10.07
N ASP A 89 -25.96 -16.80 -8.87
CA ASP A 89 -25.89 -18.08 -8.19
C ASP A 89 -26.99 -18.94 -8.81
N GLU A 90 -26.50 -19.83 -9.67
CA GLU A 90 -27.03 -21.16 -9.92
C GLU A 90 -28.48 -21.28 -10.44
N ARG A 91 -28.54 -21.82 -11.65
CA ARG A 91 -29.74 -22.36 -12.29
C ARG A 91 -30.56 -23.19 -11.30
N GLU A 92 -31.77 -22.72 -11.01
CA GLU A 92 -32.92 -23.61 -11.01
C GLU A 92 -33.97 -23.07 -11.97
N THR A 93 -33.97 -23.69 -13.15
CA THR A 93 -35.14 -23.78 -13.99
C THR A 93 -36.27 -24.43 -13.19
N THR A 94 -37.30 -23.67 -12.86
CA THR A 94 -38.64 -24.25 -12.68
C THR A 94 -39.62 -23.41 -13.49
N ASN A 95 -39.79 -23.83 -14.74
CA ASN A 95 -41.09 -23.74 -15.37
C ASN A 95 -42.04 -24.60 -14.54
N GLU A 96 -42.89 -23.95 -13.74
CA GLU A 96 -44.20 -24.49 -13.43
C GLU A 96 -45.25 -23.46 -13.84
N GLU A 97 -45.80 -23.67 -15.03
CA GLU A 97 -47.19 -23.36 -15.28
C GLU A 97 -48.04 -24.28 -14.39
N SER A 98 -48.34 -23.83 -13.18
CA SER A 98 -49.40 -24.39 -12.36
C SER A 98 -50.47 -23.32 -12.14
N GLN A 99 -51.55 -23.45 -12.91
CA GLN A 99 -52.79 -22.71 -12.74
C GLN A 99 -53.37 -23.06 -11.35
N GLY A 100 -53.27 -22.11 -10.41
CA GLY A 100 -53.83 -22.14 -9.05
C GLY A 100 -54.00 -20.71 -8.53
N PRO A 101 -54.94 -20.43 -7.59
CA PRO A 101 -55.60 -19.14 -7.51
C PRO A 101 -54.61 -18.00 -7.20
N LYS A 102 -54.82 -16.90 -7.92
CA LYS A 102 -54.03 -15.67 -7.93
C LYS A 102 -54.04 -15.00 -6.55
N GLN A 103 -53.21 -15.50 -5.62
CA GLN A 103 -52.99 -14.82 -4.34
C GLN A 103 -52.48 -13.42 -4.62
N SER A 104 -53.17 -12.44 -4.04
CA SER A 104 -52.82 -11.03 -4.20
C SER A 104 -51.48 -10.77 -3.52
N ASN A 105 -50.70 -9.83 -4.07
CA ASN A 105 -49.33 -9.58 -3.61
C ASN A 105 -49.27 -9.29 -2.10
N TRP A 106 -50.30 -8.66 -1.49
CA TRP A 106 -50.34 -8.39 -0.05
C TRP A 106 -50.39 -9.64 0.83
N GLN A 107 -51.02 -10.73 0.36
CA GLN A 107 -51.07 -11.99 1.10
C GLN A 107 -49.69 -12.64 1.16
N LYS A 108 -48.92 -12.53 0.07
CA LYS A 108 -47.52 -12.98 0.02
C LYS A 108 -46.63 -12.20 0.99
N TRP A 109 -46.80 -10.88 1.03
CA TRP A 109 -46.06 -10.03 1.98
C TRP A 109 -46.41 -10.37 3.44
N TRP A 110 -47.69 -10.58 3.74
CA TRP A 110 -48.11 -10.94 5.09
C TRP A 110 -47.50 -12.27 5.55
N ASP A 111 -47.52 -13.27 4.69
CA ASP A 111 -46.95 -14.59 4.97
C ASP A 111 -45.43 -14.52 5.18
N MET A 112 -44.70 -13.74 4.38
CA MET A 112 -43.25 -13.56 4.57
C MET A 112 -42.89 -12.90 5.91
N PHE A 113 -43.73 -12.01 6.45
CA PHE A 113 -43.44 -11.28 7.68
C PHE A 113 -44.03 -11.93 8.94
N PHE A 114 -45.05 -12.76 8.81
CA PHE A 114 -45.82 -13.28 9.95
C PHE A 114 -46.18 -14.78 9.85
N GLY A 115 -45.86 -15.45 8.75
CA GLY A 115 -45.98 -16.90 8.59
C GLY A 115 -44.68 -17.60 9.03
N SER A 116 -44.80 -18.59 9.91
CA SER A 116 -43.68 -19.37 10.46
C SER A 116 -43.29 -20.55 9.57
#